data_AF-A0A9D5BMM1-F1
#
_entry.id   AF-A0A9D5BMM1-F1
#
_cell.length_a   1.000
_cell.length_b   1.000
_cell.length_c   1.000
_cell.angle_alpha   90.00
_cell.angle_beta   90.00
_cell.angle_gamma   90.00
#
_symmetry.space_group_name_H-M   'P 1'
#
loop_
_entity.id
_entity.type
_entity.pdbx_description
1 polymer ?
#
loop_
_entity_poly.entity_id
_entity_poly.type
_entity_poly.pdbx_seq_one_letter_code
_entity_poly.pdbx_strand_id
1 'polypeptide(L)'
;MRKLRWVMDGGGFWDLDISTPKTIDGLASPVPGNPLPLGLSRGARLSRPRQLQFMQLFMKAPLLPTFSQPQGFSLQRVLSLPFSDNWVVFLLGQFNLQKFISSVQNSKEKPARVSSWLKTFGSHLKKKSLYALGLCSEFQLTPDDTLLFGLDSYDYTDKPRGKAVLHHKFPHHDLTVEAVYPGLFVDKIGNYWDVPFSMAIDLASSTTSDSSVGYHLSAHYTSGSPKQFESIQNQNDRVPQTLLPGLAFKSVFSCRKNIDIWRSETPKLKWVQPYDIFLSDPRVSASGMIGAAATTYFGENSARAQTDDDGEHSVGLFLQASGIKSSFLADLFGSISFTAQHGNFQRPFLDLSRFQARLDFPSGSKFLSGATSLTQDLLNSQKPNMEAVQAVCPNATVSLQQQIVGPISFRVDSGIAVDLKNLEFPIQAHEPVFAVEYALHVLGSAKAVAWCCPKRQEFMVELRFYET
;
A
#
# COMPACT_ATOMS: atom_id res chain seq x y z
N MET A 1 -14.89 16.30 -13.06
CA MET A 1 -13.87 15.25 -12.87
C MET A 1 -13.23 15.43 -11.51
N ARG A 2 -13.73 14.72 -10.49
CA ARG A 2 -13.09 14.70 -9.17
C ARG A 2 -11.79 13.90 -9.34
N LYS A 3 -10.65 14.55 -9.09
CA LYS A 3 -9.32 13.96 -9.28
C LYS A 3 -9.22 12.73 -8.36
N LEU A 4 -9.30 11.53 -8.94
CA LEU A 4 -8.90 10.29 -8.28
C LEU A 4 -7.41 10.45 -7.99
N ARG A 5 -7.04 10.94 -6.81
CA ARG A 5 -5.65 11.22 -6.45
C ARG A 5 -5.06 9.90 -5.93
N TRP A 6 -4.25 9.21 -6.74
CA TRP A 6 -3.55 8.00 -6.31
C TRP A 6 -2.23 8.39 -5.68
N VAL A 7 -2.02 7.88 -4.48
CA VAL A 7 -0.90 8.30 -3.64
C VAL A 7 0.20 7.27 -3.74
N MET A 8 1.16 7.58 -4.60
CA MET A 8 2.54 7.22 -4.30
C MET A 8 3.50 8.41 -4.32
N ASP A 9 2.99 9.62 -4.51
CA ASP A 9 3.86 10.80 -4.68
C ASP A 9 3.54 11.97 -3.71
N GLY A 10 2.80 11.78 -2.62
CA GLY A 10 2.59 12.94 -1.73
C GLY A 10 1.74 12.83 -0.48
N GLY A 11 1.57 11.65 0.13
CA GLY A 11 0.89 11.60 1.42
C GLY A 11 0.65 10.22 2.01
N GLY A 12 1.54 9.77 2.89
CA GLY A 12 1.08 9.07 4.08
C GLY A 12 1.70 7.72 4.42
N PHE A 13 2.14 7.61 5.68
CA PHE A 13 2.48 6.37 6.35
C PHE A 13 1.16 5.68 6.78
N TRP A 14 0.88 4.50 6.22
CA TRP A 14 0.07 3.40 6.80
C TRP A 14 -1.36 3.74 7.30
N ASP A 15 -2.38 3.58 6.45
CA ASP A 15 -3.28 2.41 6.48
C ASP A 15 -3.95 2.16 5.08
N LEU A 16 -3.26 2.48 3.98
CA LEU A 16 -3.73 2.18 2.61
C LEU A 16 -3.35 0.75 2.22
N ASP A 17 -4.23 0.05 1.51
CA ASP A 17 -3.94 -1.30 1.03
C ASP A 17 -2.65 -1.33 0.19
N ILE A 18 -1.74 -2.22 0.59
CA ILE A 18 -0.47 -2.45 -0.07
C ILE A 18 -0.69 -3.44 -1.21
N SER A 19 -0.12 -3.12 -2.36
CA SER A 19 -0.07 -4.05 -3.48
C SER A 19 0.78 -5.26 -3.14
N THR A 20 0.24 -6.47 -3.26
CA THR A 20 1.00 -7.71 -3.07
C THR A 20 0.59 -8.80 -4.06
N PRO A 21 1.52 -9.54 -4.65
CA PRO A 21 1.22 -10.70 -5.50
C PRO A 21 0.79 -11.95 -4.72
N LYS A 22 0.72 -11.91 -3.38
CA LYS A 22 0.31 -13.06 -2.54
C LYS A 22 -1.18 -13.40 -2.66
N THR A 23 -2.00 -12.43 -3.05
CA THR A 23 -3.43 -12.61 -3.31
C THR A 23 -3.73 -12.36 -4.80
N ILE A 24 -4.79 -12.98 -5.30
CA ILE A 24 -5.32 -12.80 -6.65
C ILE A 24 -5.82 -11.37 -6.83
N ASP A 25 -6.53 -10.80 -5.85
CA ASP A 25 -6.92 -9.38 -5.81
C ASP A 25 -5.71 -8.42 -5.75
N GLY A 26 -4.52 -8.92 -5.47
CA GLY A 26 -3.29 -8.13 -5.55
C GLY A 26 -3.10 -7.13 -4.40
N LEU A 27 -3.82 -7.31 -3.28
CA LEU A 27 -3.90 -6.36 -2.17
C LEU A 27 -3.74 -7.04 -0.81
N ALA A 28 -3.14 -6.33 0.14
CA ALA A 28 -3.08 -6.64 1.56
C ALA A 28 -3.31 -5.35 2.36
N SER A 29 -4.16 -5.41 3.38
CA SER A 29 -4.34 -4.27 4.27
C SER A 29 -3.14 -4.15 5.21
N PRO A 30 -2.61 -2.97 5.48
CA PRO A 30 -1.60 -2.82 6.52
C PRO A 30 -2.20 -3.10 7.90
N VAL A 31 -1.38 -3.63 8.81
CA VAL A 31 -1.75 -3.74 10.23
C VAL A 31 -2.07 -2.34 10.75
N PRO A 32 -3.27 -2.12 11.31
CA PRO A 32 -3.66 -0.80 11.81
C PRO A 32 -2.61 -0.26 12.79
N GLY A 33 -1.99 0.86 12.43
CA GLY A 33 -0.93 1.51 13.21
C GLY A 33 -1.31 2.90 13.72
N ASN A 34 -0.39 3.51 14.48
CA ASN A 34 -0.44 4.94 14.84
C ASN A 34 0.16 5.80 13.72
N PRO A 35 -0.39 7.00 13.49
CA PRO A 35 -1.74 7.28 13.00
C PRO A 35 -1.80 7.40 11.47
N LEU A 36 -3.03 7.34 10.95
CA LEU A 36 -3.39 7.43 9.53
C LEU A 36 -2.94 8.74 8.88
N PRO A 37 -2.56 8.73 7.60
CA PRO A 37 -2.47 9.95 6.82
C PRO A 37 -3.87 10.41 6.42
N LEU A 38 -4.08 11.72 6.51
CA LEU A 38 -5.40 12.31 6.37
C LEU A 38 -5.78 12.70 4.94
N GLY A 39 -7.08 12.63 4.66
CA GLY A 39 -7.66 12.99 3.36
C GLY A 39 -7.71 11.83 2.36
N LEU A 40 -7.42 10.60 2.80
CA LEU A 40 -7.56 9.38 2.02
C LEU A 40 -8.47 8.44 2.80
N SER A 41 -9.69 8.24 2.32
CA SER A 41 -10.38 6.97 2.56
C SER A 41 -9.59 5.87 1.84
N ARG A 42 -9.88 4.59 2.08
CA ARG A 42 -9.51 3.52 1.13
C ARG A 42 -10.16 3.82 -0.22
N GLY A 43 -9.56 4.74 -0.98
CA GLY A 43 -10.13 5.34 -2.17
C GLY A 43 -10.34 4.28 -3.24
N ALA A 44 -11.19 4.57 -4.21
CA ALA A 44 -11.59 3.63 -5.26
C ALA A 44 -10.43 3.23 -6.18
N ARG A 45 -9.54 2.34 -5.71
CA ARG A 45 -8.47 1.76 -6.52
C ARG A 45 -9.14 1.04 -7.63
N LEU A 46 -8.63 1.24 -8.83
CA LEU A 46 -9.08 0.44 -9.95
C LEU A 46 -8.89 -1.02 -9.53
N SER A 47 -9.97 -1.79 -9.50
CA SER A 47 -9.94 -3.18 -9.05
C SER A 47 -8.91 -3.96 -9.85
N ARG A 48 -8.26 -4.96 -9.24
CA ARG A 48 -7.26 -5.77 -9.95
C ARG A 48 -7.78 -6.33 -11.27
N PRO A 49 -9.02 -6.85 -11.37
CA PRO A 49 -9.58 -7.29 -12.64
C PRO A 49 -9.66 -6.19 -13.71
N ARG A 50 -10.05 -4.95 -13.34
CA ARG A 50 -10.04 -3.82 -14.28
C ARG A 50 -8.62 -3.45 -14.72
N GLN A 51 -7.63 -3.54 -13.82
CA GLN A 51 -6.23 -3.25 -14.17
C GLN A 51 -5.74 -4.26 -15.21
N LEU A 52 -6.02 -5.55 -14.98
CA LEU A 52 -5.65 -6.62 -15.89
C LEU A 52 -6.38 -6.53 -17.23
N GLN A 53 -7.67 -6.21 -17.22
CA GLN A 53 -8.47 -6.05 -18.44
C GLN A 53 -7.90 -4.91 -19.30
N PHE A 54 -7.57 -3.79 -18.66
CA PHE A 54 -6.94 -2.66 -19.33
C PHE A 54 -5.61 -3.07 -19.97
N MET A 55 -4.72 -3.75 -19.24
CA MET A 55 -3.43 -4.18 -19.79
C MET A 55 -3.59 -5.19 -20.94
N GLN A 56 -4.58 -6.09 -20.88
CA GLN A 56 -4.83 -7.06 -21.94
C GLN A 56 -5.35 -6.41 -23.22
N LEU A 57 -6.30 -5.50 -23.10
CA LEU A 57 -6.95 -4.88 -24.25
C LEU A 57 -6.11 -3.73 -24.82
N PHE A 58 -5.57 -2.86 -23.96
CA PHE A 58 -4.88 -1.65 -24.37
C PHE A 58 -3.37 -1.86 -24.58
N MET A 59 -2.71 -2.59 -23.66
CA MET A 59 -1.28 -2.85 -23.74
C MET A 59 -0.93 -4.11 -24.54
N LYS A 60 -1.94 -4.83 -25.06
CA LYS A 60 -1.78 -6.12 -25.76
C LYS A 60 -0.96 -7.11 -24.95
N ALA A 61 -1.07 -7.06 -23.62
CA ALA A 61 -0.37 -7.93 -22.67
C ALA A 61 -1.35 -9.02 -22.17
N PRO A 62 -1.51 -10.14 -22.90
CA PRO A 62 -2.53 -11.15 -22.58
C PRO A 62 -2.30 -11.85 -21.24
N LEU A 63 -1.05 -11.91 -20.78
CA LEU A 63 -0.62 -12.57 -19.56
C LEU A 63 0.28 -11.59 -18.79
N LEU A 64 -0.04 -11.39 -17.52
CA LEU A 64 0.74 -10.51 -16.65
C LEU A 64 1.54 -11.32 -15.63
N PRO A 65 2.87 -11.12 -15.57
CA PRO A 65 3.71 -11.84 -14.64
C PRO A 65 3.55 -11.31 -13.22
N THR A 66 3.53 -12.23 -12.27
CA THR A 66 3.57 -11.97 -10.84
C THR A 66 4.50 -12.99 -10.17
N PHE A 67 5.13 -12.60 -9.07
CA PHE A 67 6.01 -13.47 -8.31
C PHE A 67 5.86 -13.16 -6.82
N SER A 68 5.65 -14.20 -6.02
CA SER A 68 5.60 -14.12 -4.56
C SER A 68 6.23 -15.38 -3.98
N GLN A 69 7.07 -15.27 -2.95
CA GLN A 69 7.48 -16.46 -2.20
C GLN A 69 6.43 -16.77 -1.12
N PRO A 70 6.01 -18.03 -0.94
CA PRO A 70 6.53 -19.29 -1.50
C PRO A 70 5.87 -19.75 -2.82
N GLN A 71 4.90 -19.00 -3.35
CA GLN A 71 4.08 -19.43 -4.48
C GLN A 71 4.89 -19.53 -5.79
N GLY A 72 5.92 -18.71 -5.97
CA GLY A 72 6.80 -18.65 -7.13
C GLY A 72 6.28 -17.77 -8.26
N PHE A 73 6.81 -17.97 -9.46
CA PHE A 73 6.44 -17.21 -10.65
C PHE A 73 5.10 -17.69 -11.24
N SER A 74 4.16 -16.77 -11.42
CA SER A 74 2.83 -17.02 -11.97
C SER A 74 2.41 -16.00 -13.02
N LEU A 75 1.43 -16.38 -13.85
CA LEU A 75 0.86 -15.58 -14.91
C LEU A 75 -0.63 -15.37 -14.66
N GLN A 76 -1.07 -14.11 -14.63
CA GLN A 76 -2.46 -13.74 -14.42
C GLN A 76 -3.14 -13.37 -15.74
N ARG A 77 -4.41 -13.77 -15.88
CA ARG A 77 -5.30 -13.42 -17.00
C ARG A 77 -6.70 -13.14 -16.49
N VAL A 78 -7.42 -12.21 -17.12
CA VAL A 78 -8.81 -11.89 -16.78
C VAL A 78 -9.70 -12.14 -17.98
N LEU A 79 -10.94 -12.53 -17.72
CA LEU A 79 -12.01 -12.61 -18.68
C LEU A 79 -13.15 -11.73 -18.15
N SER A 80 -13.48 -10.68 -18.89
CA SER A 80 -14.60 -9.79 -18.56
C SER A 80 -15.87 -10.26 -19.26
N LEU A 81 -16.94 -10.42 -18.48
CA LEU A 81 -18.27 -10.80 -18.93
C LEU A 81 -19.21 -9.63 -18.57
N PRO A 82 -19.50 -8.72 -19.52
CA PRO A 82 -20.49 -7.67 -19.31
C PRO A 82 -21.89 -8.30 -19.29
N PHE A 83 -22.63 -8.14 -18.19
CA PHE A 83 -24.00 -8.65 -18.05
C PHE A 83 -25.05 -7.57 -18.36
N SER A 84 -24.80 -6.34 -17.93
CA SER A 84 -25.61 -5.16 -18.25
C SER A 84 -24.75 -3.89 -18.21
N ASP A 85 -25.31 -2.74 -18.60
CA ASP A 85 -24.59 -1.46 -18.61
C ASP A 85 -24.01 -1.07 -17.24
N ASN A 86 -24.65 -1.53 -16.16
CA ASN A 86 -24.26 -1.23 -14.78
C ASN A 86 -23.65 -2.43 -14.04
N TRP A 87 -23.46 -3.57 -14.72
CA TRP A 87 -22.99 -4.80 -14.09
C TRP A 87 -21.98 -5.55 -14.96
N VAL A 88 -20.77 -5.69 -14.44
CA VAL A 88 -19.69 -6.45 -15.07
C VAL A 88 -19.17 -7.51 -14.11
N VAL A 89 -18.98 -8.73 -14.61
CA VAL A 89 -18.32 -9.80 -13.89
C VAL A 89 -16.98 -10.08 -14.53
N PHE A 90 -15.98 -10.35 -13.72
CA PHE A 90 -14.64 -10.69 -14.11
C PHE A 90 -14.28 -12.06 -13.55
N LEU A 91 -13.74 -12.92 -14.42
CA LEU A 91 -13.12 -14.18 -14.04
C LEU A 91 -11.60 -14.03 -14.17
N LEU A 92 -10.91 -14.04 -13.06
CA LEU A 92 -9.46 -13.94 -12.96
C LEU A 92 -8.87 -15.34 -12.80
N GLY A 93 -7.95 -15.71 -13.70
CA GLY A 93 -7.18 -16.94 -13.60
C GLY A 93 -5.71 -16.65 -13.39
N GLN A 94 -5.09 -17.36 -12.45
CA GLN A 94 -3.65 -17.34 -12.21
C GLN A 94 -3.07 -18.73 -12.48
N PHE A 95 -2.00 -18.78 -13.27
CA PHE A 95 -1.29 -20.01 -13.61
C PHE A 95 0.13 -19.99 -13.04
N ASN A 96 0.46 -20.98 -12.22
CA ASN A 96 1.77 -21.09 -11.59
C ASN A 96 2.76 -21.79 -12.52
N LEU A 97 3.50 -20.99 -13.29
CA LEU A 97 4.47 -21.50 -14.27
C LEU A 97 5.66 -22.18 -13.58
N GLN A 98 6.11 -21.68 -12.43
CA GLN A 98 7.24 -22.29 -11.70
C GLN A 98 6.90 -23.70 -11.22
N LYS A 99 5.74 -23.90 -10.57
CA LYS A 99 5.28 -25.24 -10.15
C LYS A 99 5.08 -26.16 -11.34
N PHE A 100 4.61 -25.64 -12.48
CA PHE A 100 4.47 -26.42 -13.71
C PHE A 100 5.83 -26.90 -14.23
N ILE A 101 6.81 -26.01 -14.38
CA ILE A 101 8.17 -26.36 -14.83
C ILE A 101 8.81 -27.37 -13.89
N SER A 102 8.75 -27.13 -12.57
CA SER A 102 9.27 -28.06 -11.57
C SER A 102 8.59 -29.43 -11.64
N SER A 103 7.27 -29.46 -11.86
CA SER A 103 6.54 -30.73 -12.02
C SER A 103 6.94 -31.50 -13.28
N VAL A 104 7.28 -30.80 -14.36
CA VAL A 104 7.72 -31.44 -15.61
C VAL A 104 9.16 -31.92 -15.48
N GLN A 105 10.06 -31.12 -14.89
CA GLN A 105 11.46 -31.48 -14.69
C GLN A 105 11.65 -32.66 -13.72
N ASN A 106 10.82 -32.75 -12.68
CA ASN A 106 10.85 -33.87 -11.74
C ASN A 106 10.22 -35.15 -12.29
N SER A 107 9.62 -35.12 -13.49
CA SER A 107 9.12 -36.34 -14.12
C SER A 107 10.30 -37.21 -14.55
N LYS A 108 10.34 -38.45 -14.05
CA LYS A 108 11.40 -39.43 -14.37
C LYS A 108 11.30 -39.99 -15.80
N GLU A 109 10.31 -39.54 -16.57
CA GLU A 109 10.07 -40.00 -17.94
C GLU A 109 10.97 -39.22 -18.91
N LYS A 110 12.05 -39.85 -19.39
CA LYS A 110 12.77 -39.35 -20.58
C LYS A 110 11.92 -39.65 -21.81
N PRO A 111 11.36 -38.65 -22.51
CA PRO A 111 10.45 -38.88 -23.62
C PRO A 111 11.22 -39.45 -24.82
N ALA A 112 10.82 -40.62 -25.30
CA ALA A 112 11.39 -41.22 -26.52
C ALA A 112 10.81 -40.60 -27.82
N ARG A 113 9.66 -39.92 -27.75
CA ARG A 113 8.97 -39.27 -28.89
C ARG A 113 8.25 -37.97 -28.48
N VAL A 114 8.05 -37.06 -29.44
CA VAL A 114 7.33 -35.78 -29.26
C VAL A 114 5.87 -35.99 -28.84
N SER A 115 5.21 -37.05 -29.32
CA SER A 115 3.82 -37.36 -28.96
C SER A 115 3.67 -37.87 -27.52
N SER A 116 4.64 -38.63 -27.00
CA SER A 116 4.68 -38.98 -25.57
C SER A 116 4.92 -37.75 -24.70
N TRP A 117 5.78 -36.83 -25.15
CA TRP A 117 6.05 -35.58 -24.45
C TRP A 117 4.80 -34.69 -24.32
N LEU A 118 4.03 -34.49 -25.39
CA LEU A 118 2.79 -33.71 -25.33
C LEU A 118 1.73 -34.34 -24.40
N LYS A 119 1.65 -35.67 -24.34
CA LYS A 119 0.75 -36.38 -23.41
C LYS A 119 1.16 -36.18 -21.95
N THR A 120 2.46 -36.28 -21.65
CA THR A 120 3.00 -36.00 -20.32
C THR A 120 2.73 -34.54 -19.92
N PHE A 121 2.96 -33.58 -20.83
CA PHE A 121 2.63 -32.16 -20.61
C PHE A 121 1.14 -31.94 -20.32
N GLY A 122 0.26 -32.53 -21.13
CA GLY A 122 -1.19 -32.45 -20.93
C GLY A 122 -1.65 -33.07 -19.61
N SER A 123 -1.00 -34.15 -19.16
CA SER A 123 -1.23 -34.73 -17.82
C SER A 123 -0.84 -33.75 -16.70
N HIS A 124 0.31 -33.10 -16.81
CA HIS A 124 0.77 -32.11 -15.84
C HIS A 124 -0.12 -30.86 -15.79
N LEU A 125 -0.65 -30.41 -16.93
CA LEU A 125 -1.59 -29.27 -16.98
C LEU A 125 -2.94 -29.57 -16.32
N LYS A 126 -3.31 -30.83 -16.08
CA LYS A 126 -4.54 -31.17 -15.35
C LYS A 126 -4.43 -31.01 -13.83
N LYS A 127 -3.23 -30.74 -13.31
CA LYS A 127 -3.03 -30.53 -11.87
C LYS A 127 -3.71 -29.24 -11.44
N LYS A 128 -4.74 -29.37 -10.60
CA LYS A 128 -5.51 -28.25 -10.04
C LYS A 128 -4.63 -27.26 -9.27
N SER A 129 -3.57 -27.76 -8.63
CA SER A 129 -2.65 -26.94 -7.81
C SER A 129 -1.82 -25.93 -8.59
N LEU A 130 -1.88 -25.96 -9.93
CA LEU A 130 -1.28 -24.96 -10.80
C LEU A 130 -2.16 -23.73 -11.00
N TYR A 131 -3.45 -23.81 -10.66
CA TYR A 131 -4.43 -22.78 -10.94
C TYR A 131 -4.98 -22.16 -9.66
N ALA A 132 -5.18 -20.86 -9.71
CA ALA A 132 -5.99 -20.13 -8.75
C ALA A 132 -7.02 -19.31 -9.53
N LEU A 133 -8.25 -19.21 -9.00
CA LEU A 133 -9.38 -18.59 -9.68
C LEU A 133 -10.01 -17.53 -8.78
N GLY A 134 -10.20 -16.33 -9.30
CA GLY A 134 -10.95 -15.25 -8.65
C GLY A 134 -12.19 -14.89 -9.47
N LEU A 135 -13.32 -14.73 -8.81
CA LEU A 135 -14.54 -14.19 -9.39
C LEU A 135 -14.81 -12.82 -8.78
N CYS A 136 -14.89 -11.78 -9.59
CA CYS A 136 -15.18 -10.43 -9.14
C CYS A 136 -16.41 -9.89 -9.87
N SER A 137 -17.40 -9.40 -9.15
CA SER A 137 -18.60 -8.78 -9.68
C SER A 137 -18.63 -7.32 -9.26
N GLU A 138 -18.82 -6.41 -10.21
CA GLU A 138 -18.87 -4.98 -9.96
C GLU A 138 -20.20 -4.42 -10.45
N PHE A 139 -20.89 -3.72 -9.55
CA PHE A 139 -22.19 -3.10 -9.76
C PHE A 139 -22.08 -1.59 -9.58
N GLN A 140 -22.63 -0.84 -10.53
CA GLN A 140 -22.85 0.59 -10.40
C GLN A 140 -24.33 0.81 -10.08
N LEU A 141 -24.64 0.98 -8.78
CA LEU A 141 -26.03 1.10 -8.31
C LEU A 141 -26.60 2.47 -8.69
N THR A 142 -25.78 3.51 -8.48
CA THR A 142 -26.06 4.90 -8.86
C THR A 142 -24.77 5.51 -9.42
N PRO A 143 -24.80 6.71 -10.04
CA PRO A 143 -23.57 7.37 -10.50
C PRO A 143 -22.54 7.62 -9.39
N ASP A 144 -22.99 7.65 -8.13
CA ASP A 144 -22.17 7.91 -6.95
C ASP A 144 -21.91 6.64 -6.11
N ASP A 145 -22.60 5.53 -6.39
CA ASP A 145 -22.52 4.25 -5.68
C ASP A 145 -21.92 3.13 -6.52
N THR A 146 -20.80 2.59 -6.04
CA THR A 146 -20.17 1.41 -6.62
C THR A 146 -20.05 0.30 -5.59
N LEU A 147 -20.48 -0.91 -5.96
CA LEU A 147 -20.43 -2.11 -5.13
C LEU A 147 -19.61 -3.18 -5.82
N LEU A 148 -18.58 -3.67 -5.14
CA LEU A 148 -17.67 -4.70 -5.63
C LEU A 148 -17.74 -5.92 -4.72
N PHE A 149 -17.88 -7.10 -5.33
CA PHE A 149 -17.80 -8.40 -4.65
C PHE A 149 -16.72 -9.24 -5.31
N GLY A 150 -15.69 -9.62 -4.56
CA GLY A 150 -14.64 -10.56 -4.95
C GLY A 150 -14.75 -11.86 -4.18
N LEU A 151 -14.51 -12.97 -4.86
CA LEU A 151 -14.35 -14.29 -4.26
C LEU A 151 -13.17 -15.00 -4.93
N ASP A 152 -12.09 -15.16 -4.20
CA ASP A 152 -10.88 -15.83 -4.62
C ASP A 152 -10.82 -17.23 -4.05
N SER A 153 -10.48 -18.20 -4.90
CA SER A 153 -10.27 -19.59 -4.55
C SER A 153 -8.86 -20.02 -4.96
N TYR A 154 -8.12 -20.55 -4.00
CA TYR A 154 -6.78 -21.06 -4.19
C TYR A 154 -6.79 -22.55 -3.87
N ASP A 155 -6.27 -23.38 -4.78
CA ASP A 155 -6.29 -24.84 -4.57
C ASP A 155 -5.33 -25.31 -3.46
N TYR A 156 -4.43 -24.44 -2.96
CA TYR A 156 -3.50 -24.75 -1.87
C TYR A 156 -3.97 -24.26 -0.49
N THR A 157 -5.07 -23.49 -0.41
CA THR A 157 -5.69 -23.10 0.86
C THR A 157 -7.14 -23.56 0.88
N ASP A 158 -7.53 -24.35 1.89
CA ASP A 158 -8.89 -24.90 2.03
C ASP A 158 -10.00 -23.84 2.19
N LYS A 159 -9.65 -22.55 2.28
CA LYS A 159 -10.58 -21.46 2.56
C LYS A 159 -10.59 -20.44 1.41
N PRO A 160 -11.74 -20.19 0.76
CA PRO A 160 -11.86 -19.10 -0.19
C PRO A 160 -11.75 -17.74 0.53
N ARG A 161 -11.32 -16.71 -0.20
CA ARG A 161 -11.25 -15.32 0.27
C ARG A 161 -12.31 -14.48 -0.40
N GLY A 162 -13.28 -14.01 0.37
CA GLY A 162 -14.28 -13.04 -0.03
C GLY A 162 -13.85 -11.61 0.30
N LYS A 163 -14.21 -10.67 -0.56
CA LYS A 163 -14.08 -9.23 -0.35
C LYS A 163 -15.33 -8.53 -0.84
N ALA A 164 -15.89 -7.62 -0.06
CA ALA A 164 -17.01 -6.79 -0.45
C ALA A 164 -16.63 -5.33 -0.18
N VAL A 165 -16.77 -4.45 -1.16
CA VAL A 165 -16.49 -3.02 -1.04
C VAL A 165 -17.67 -2.23 -1.57
N LEU A 166 -18.28 -1.42 -0.73
CA LEU A 166 -19.25 -0.40 -1.10
C LEU A 166 -18.57 0.96 -1.01
N HIS A 167 -18.67 1.74 -2.08
CA HIS A 167 -18.14 3.10 -2.12
C HIS A 167 -19.25 4.05 -2.55
N HIS A 168 -19.48 5.07 -1.72
CA HIS A 168 -20.47 6.11 -1.93
C HIS A 168 -19.81 7.49 -1.92
N LYS A 169 -20.04 8.27 -2.96
CA LYS A 169 -19.48 9.62 -3.12
C LYS A 169 -20.49 10.69 -2.71
N PHE A 170 -20.31 11.28 -1.53
CA PHE A 170 -21.03 12.50 -1.16
C PHE A 170 -20.40 13.74 -1.82
N PRO A 171 -21.06 14.91 -1.84
CA PRO A 171 -20.49 16.14 -2.42
C PRO A 171 -19.13 16.57 -1.86
N HIS A 172 -18.91 16.36 -0.56
CA HIS A 172 -17.70 16.78 0.17
C HIS A 172 -17.09 15.67 1.04
N HIS A 173 -17.60 14.44 0.90
CA HIS A 173 -17.12 13.29 1.67
C HIS A 173 -17.10 12.04 0.79
N ASP A 174 -16.17 11.15 1.09
CA ASP A 174 -16.12 9.83 0.47
C ASP A 174 -16.33 8.78 1.57
N LEU A 175 -17.38 7.97 1.44
CA LEU A 175 -17.69 6.86 2.33
C LEU A 175 -17.28 5.55 1.66
N THR A 176 -16.51 4.74 2.37
CA THR A 176 -16.12 3.40 1.92
C THR A 176 -16.42 2.41 3.03
N VAL A 177 -17.12 1.33 2.68
CA VAL A 177 -17.41 0.21 3.57
C VAL A 177 -16.78 -1.03 2.95
N GLU A 178 -15.86 -1.65 3.66
CA GLU A 178 -15.15 -2.84 3.22
C GLU A 178 -15.35 -3.98 4.21
N ALA A 179 -15.62 -5.18 3.70
CA ALA A 179 -15.67 -6.40 4.48
C ALA A 179 -14.83 -7.48 3.78
N VAL A 180 -13.96 -8.15 4.53
CA VAL A 180 -13.02 -9.15 3.99
C VAL A 180 -13.05 -10.41 4.84
N TYR A 181 -13.01 -11.57 4.18
CA TYR A 181 -13.15 -12.89 4.79
C TYR A 181 -12.37 -13.98 4.03
N PRO A 182 -11.23 -14.49 4.51
CA PRO A 182 -10.30 -13.85 5.44
C PRO A 182 -9.49 -12.73 4.76
N GLY A 183 -9.24 -11.66 5.52
CA GLY A 183 -8.42 -10.52 5.09
C GLY A 183 -6.93 -10.77 5.32
N LEU A 184 -6.11 -10.40 4.33
CA LEU A 184 -4.65 -10.46 4.43
C LEU A 184 -4.12 -9.13 4.95
N PHE A 185 -3.40 -9.17 6.06
CA PHE A 185 -2.77 -8.02 6.69
C PHE A 185 -1.24 -8.08 6.59
N VAL A 186 -0.57 -6.93 6.51
CA VAL A 186 0.91 -6.84 6.48
C VAL A 186 1.44 -5.92 7.56
N ASP A 187 2.38 -6.42 8.35
CA ASP A 187 3.03 -5.71 9.46
C ASP A 187 4.24 -4.89 8.97
N LYS A 188 4.73 -3.96 9.81
CA LYS A 188 5.90 -3.11 9.55
C LYS A 188 7.18 -3.89 9.25
N ILE A 189 7.27 -5.12 9.74
CA ILE A 189 8.42 -6.01 9.52
C ILE A 189 8.35 -6.70 8.14
N GLY A 190 7.18 -6.66 7.48
CA GLY A 190 6.91 -7.35 6.21
C GLY A 190 6.25 -8.73 6.40
N ASN A 191 5.85 -9.06 7.63
CA ASN A 191 5.12 -10.29 7.95
C ASN A 191 3.65 -10.19 7.56
N TYR A 192 3.10 -11.28 7.05
CA TYR A 192 1.71 -11.36 6.62
C TYR A 192 0.84 -12.11 7.63
N TRP A 193 -0.38 -11.63 7.84
CA TRP A 193 -1.33 -12.15 8.83
C TRP A 193 -2.70 -12.34 8.20
N ASP A 194 -3.27 -13.54 8.34
CA ASP A 194 -4.64 -13.83 7.99
C ASP A 194 -5.58 -13.54 9.15
N VAL A 195 -6.45 -12.56 8.95
CA VAL A 195 -7.53 -12.24 9.88
C VAL A 195 -8.82 -12.91 9.38
N PRO A 196 -9.48 -13.76 10.18
CA PRO A 196 -10.65 -14.51 9.75
C PRO A 196 -11.78 -13.64 9.19
N PHE A 197 -12.08 -12.52 9.86
CA PHE A 197 -13.03 -11.53 9.37
C PHE A 197 -12.61 -10.13 9.78
N SER A 198 -12.65 -9.20 8.83
CA SER A 198 -12.44 -7.78 9.09
C SER A 198 -13.46 -6.94 8.34
N MET A 199 -13.99 -5.94 9.02
CA MET A 199 -14.88 -4.94 8.45
C MET A 199 -14.34 -3.56 8.78
N ALA A 200 -14.29 -2.68 7.79
CA ALA A 200 -13.85 -1.29 7.91
C ALA A 200 -14.91 -0.36 7.33
N ILE A 201 -15.20 0.73 8.03
CA ILE A 201 -16.03 1.83 7.56
C ILE A 201 -15.16 3.08 7.63
N ASP A 202 -14.88 3.70 6.50
CA ASP A 202 -14.01 4.86 6.36
C ASP A 202 -14.79 6.04 5.77
N LEU A 203 -14.77 7.17 6.46
CA LEU A 203 -15.35 8.43 6.01
C LEU A 203 -14.27 9.50 5.98
N ALA A 204 -13.93 9.97 4.78
CA ALA A 204 -12.93 11.01 4.57
C ALA A 204 -13.59 12.30 4.06
N SER A 205 -13.15 13.45 4.57
CA SER A 205 -13.45 14.74 3.94
C SER A 205 -12.66 14.89 2.65
N SER A 206 -13.32 15.21 1.53
CA SER A 206 -12.64 15.49 0.27
C SER A 206 -12.12 16.93 0.26
N THR A 207 -10.80 17.08 0.42
CA THR A 207 -10.12 18.38 0.40
C THR A 207 -9.56 18.68 -0.99
N THR A 208 -10.01 19.77 -1.60
CA THR A 208 -9.64 20.16 -2.98
C THR A 208 -8.61 21.29 -3.06
N SER A 209 -8.24 21.87 -1.92
CA SER A 209 -7.37 23.06 -1.81
C SER A 209 -5.92 22.68 -1.48
N ASP A 210 -4.96 23.50 -1.93
CA ASP A 210 -3.52 23.36 -1.66
C ASP A 210 -3.16 23.59 -0.18
N SER A 211 -4.00 24.33 0.53
CA SER A 211 -4.00 24.39 1.99
C SER A 211 -5.39 24.01 2.49
N SER A 212 -5.48 22.89 3.20
CA SER A 212 -6.76 22.31 3.58
C SER A 212 -6.72 21.73 4.98
N VAL A 213 -7.84 21.89 5.68
CA VAL A 213 -8.15 21.13 6.88
C VAL A 213 -8.93 19.91 6.45
N GLY A 214 -8.51 18.74 6.91
CA GLY A 214 -9.17 17.47 6.61
C GLY A 214 -9.42 16.67 7.88
N TYR A 215 -10.46 15.85 7.84
CA TYR A 215 -10.72 14.88 8.88
C TYR A 215 -11.03 13.51 8.27
N HIS A 216 -10.75 12.47 9.06
CA HIS A 216 -11.03 11.09 8.73
C HIS A 216 -11.60 10.38 9.94
N LEU A 217 -12.72 9.71 9.75
CA LEU A 217 -13.36 8.87 10.75
C LEU A 217 -13.36 7.44 10.22
N SER A 218 -12.74 6.53 10.95
CA SER A 218 -12.80 5.10 10.63
C SER A 218 -13.30 4.27 11.80
N ALA A 219 -14.03 3.22 11.47
CA ALA A 219 -14.46 2.18 12.39
C ALA A 219 -13.99 0.83 11.84
N HIS A 220 -13.20 0.10 12.62
CA HIS A 220 -12.69 -1.21 12.27
C HIS A 220 -13.23 -2.25 13.24
N TYR A 221 -13.81 -3.31 12.70
CA TYR A 221 -14.23 -4.47 13.45
C TYR A 221 -13.42 -5.68 12.98
N THR A 222 -12.86 -6.41 13.92
CA THR A 222 -12.06 -7.62 13.66
C THR A 222 -12.62 -8.77 14.48
N SER A 223 -12.68 -9.95 13.88
CA SER A 223 -13.22 -11.14 14.53
C SER A 223 -12.41 -12.38 14.19
N GLY A 224 -12.25 -13.25 15.19
CA GLY A 224 -11.44 -14.47 15.14
C GLY A 224 -9.95 -14.23 15.40
N SER A 225 -9.22 -15.30 15.69
CA SER A 225 -7.79 -15.23 15.98
C SER A 225 -6.96 -15.10 14.69
N PRO A 226 -6.12 -14.05 14.56
CA PRO A 226 -5.21 -13.92 13.43
C PRO A 226 -4.21 -15.07 13.38
N LYS A 227 -3.86 -15.52 12.18
CA LYS A 227 -2.83 -16.54 11.95
C LYS A 227 -1.77 -15.98 11.02
N GLN A 228 -0.51 -16.32 11.22
CA GLN A 228 0.53 -15.92 10.29
C GLN A 228 0.28 -16.58 8.91
N PHE A 229 0.27 -15.78 7.85
CA PHE A 229 0.08 -16.25 6.48
C PHE A 229 1.38 -16.82 5.92
N GLU A 230 1.35 -18.10 5.52
CA GLU A 230 2.45 -18.84 4.89
C GLU A 230 3.80 -18.61 5.60
N SER A 231 3.96 -19.21 6.79
CA SER A 231 5.20 -19.16 7.57
C SER A 231 6.37 -19.78 6.80
N ILE A 232 7.27 -18.95 6.27
CA ILE A 232 8.57 -19.38 5.73
C ILE A 232 9.63 -19.38 6.86
N GLN A 233 9.43 -18.58 7.90
CA GLN A 233 10.30 -18.52 9.07
C GLN A 233 9.45 -18.80 10.31
N ASN A 234 9.78 -19.89 11.01
CA ASN A 234 9.29 -20.22 12.34
C ASN A 234 9.86 -19.24 13.38
N GLN A 235 9.59 -17.95 13.23
CA GLN A 235 9.71 -17.01 14.33
C GLN A 235 8.32 -16.96 14.98
N ASN A 236 8.27 -17.29 16.27
CA ASN A 236 7.09 -17.11 17.11
C ASN A 236 6.89 -15.59 17.34
N ASP A 237 6.65 -14.86 16.26
CA ASP A 237 6.34 -13.44 16.33
C ASP A 237 4.96 -13.30 16.98
N ARG A 238 4.90 -12.49 18.02
CA ARG A 238 3.63 -12.20 18.70
C ARG A 238 2.70 -11.53 17.70
N VAL A 239 1.45 -12.03 17.63
CA VAL A 239 0.40 -11.43 16.80
C VAL A 239 0.30 -9.94 17.15
N PRO A 240 0.32 -9.03 16.17
CA PRO A 240 0.10 -7.62 16.43
C PRO A 240 -1.22 -7.42 17.18
N GLN A 241 -1.15 -6.76 18.34
CA GLN A 241 -2.31 -6.65 19.24
C GLN A 241 -3.49 -5.91 18.60
N THR A 242 -3.24 -5.07 17.58
CA THR A 242 -4.28 -4.36 16.81
C THR A 242 -5.10 -5.25 15.90
N LEU A 243 -4.63 -6.47 15.59
CA LEU A 243 -5.38 -7.47 14.82
C LEU A 243 -6.24 -8.39 15.70
N LEU A 244 -6.11 -8.31 17.03
CA LEU A 244 -6.91 -9.14 17.94
C LEU A 244 -8.40 -8.76 17.86
N PRO A 245 -9.31 -9.70 18.15
CA PRO A 245 -10.74 -9.47 18.07
C PRO A 245 -11.20 -8.23 18.85
N GLY A 246 -11.92 -7.35 18.17
CA GLY A 246 -12.48 -6.17 18.79
C GLY A 246 -12.94 -5.12 17.80
N LEU A 247 -13.48 -4.04 18.37
CA LEU A 247 -13.93 -2.85 17.68
C LEU A 247 -12.94 -1.72 17.95
N ALA A 248 -12.59 -0.96 16.93
CA ALA A 248 -11.74 0.21 17.03
C ALA A 248 -12.39 1.37 16.31
N PHE A 249 -12.48 2.53 16.95
CA PHE A 249 -12.84 3.78 16.28
C PHE A 249 -11.64 4.69 16.25
N LYS A 250 -11.35 5.26 15.10
CA LYS A 250 -10.22 6.17 14.90
C LYS A 250 -10.75 7.45 14.29
N SER A 251 -10.42 8.57 14.92
CA SER A 251 -10.73 9.90 14.41
C SER A 251 -9.44 10.67 14.27
N VAL A 252 -9.27 11.33 13.13
CA VAL A 252 -8.03 12.02 12.80
C VAL A 252 -8.39 13.38 12.21
N PHE A 253 -7.70 14.43 12.63
CA PHE A 253 -7.82 15.79 12.12
C PHE A 253 -6.45 16.34 11.74
N SER A 254 -6.32 17.04 10.61
CA SER A 254 -5.05 17.69 10.21
C SER A 254 -5.28 18.98 9.46
N CYS A 255 -4.24 19.81 9.52
CA CYS A 255 -4.05 20.94 8.65
C CYS A 255 -2.83 20.66 7.77
N ARG A 256 -3.02 20.72 6.45
CA ARG A 256 -1.95 20.64 5.45
C ARG A 256 -1.69 22.01 4.87
N LYS A 257 -0.41 22.34 4.70
CA LYS A 257 0.05 23.50 3.96
C LYS A 257 1.08 23.07 2.92
N ASN A 258 0.81 23.37 1.66
CA ASN A 258 1.78 23.22 0.57
C ASN A 258 2.36 24.60 0.20
N ILE A 259 3.67 24.65 -0.06
CA ILE A 259 4.41 25.82 -0.50
C ILE A 259 5.20 25.42 -1.74
N ASP A 260 4.87 26.03 -2.87
CA ASP A 260 5.68 25.91 -4.08
C ASP A 260 6.87 26.88 -3.96
N ILE A 261 8.07 26.34 -3.85
CA ILE A 261 9.32 27.10 -3.73
C ILE A 261 9.75 27.62 -5.10
N TRP A 262 9.60 26.79 -6.12
CA TRP A 262 9.95 27.13 -7.49
C TRP A 262 9.04 26.39 -8.46
N ARG A 263 8.69 27.06 -9.56
CA ARG A 263 8.00 26.47 -10.70
C ARG A 263 8.68 26.99 -11.95
N SER A 264 8.99 26.11 -12.89
CA SER A 264 9.57 26.57 -14.15
C SER A 264 8.54 27.31 -14.99
N GLU A 265 8.94 28.45 -15.53
CA GLU A 265 8.21 29.19 -16.55
C GLU A 265 8.69 28.84 -17.97
N THR A 266 9.61 27.87 -18.11
CA THR A 266 10.17 27.48 -19.41
C THR A 266 9.07 27.03 -20.37
N PRO A 267 9.03 27.57 -21.60
CA PRO A 267 8.00 27.20 -22.57
C PRO A 267 8.11 25.71 -22.92
N LYS A 268 6.99 25.00 -22.80
CA LYS A 268 6.86 23.60 -23.24
C LYS A 268 7.17 23.49 -24.74
N LEU A 269 7.75 22.37 -25.15
CA LEU A 269 8.03 22.12 -26.57
C LEU A 269 6.72 22.19 -27.37
N LYS A 270 6.66 23.12 -28.33
CA LYS A 270 5.49 23.29 -29.19
C LYS A 270 5.23 21.99 -29.96
N TRP A 271 3.99 21.54 -29.99
CA TRP A 271 3.53 20.32 -30.68
C TRP A 271 4.02 18.98 -30.13
N VAL A 272 4.65 18.96 -28.95
CA VAL A 272 5.02 17.71 -28.26
C VAL A 272 4.23 17.62 -26.97
N GLN A 273 3.31 16.66 -26.90
CA GLN A 273 2.57 16.39 -25.68
C GLN A 273 3.48 15.61 -24.70
N PRO A 274 3.49 15.98 -23.40
CA PRO A 274 4.29 15.29 -22.40
C PRO A 274 3.80 13.86 -22.20
N TYR A 275 4.73 12.94 -21.92
CA TYR A 275 4.38 11.54 -21.68
C TYR A 275 3.42 11.36 -20.49
N ASP A 276 3.49 12.26 -19.50
CA ASP A 276 2.53 12.42 -18.41
C ASP A 276 2.20 13.90 -18.18
N ILE A 277 0.92 14.24 -18.17
CA ILE A 277 0.42 15.61 -18.01
C ILE A 277 0.80 16.18 -16.63
N PHE A 278 0.80 15.37 -15.56
CA PHE A 278 1.12 15.88 -14.22
C PHE A 278 2.62 16.06 -13.97
N LEU A 279 3.45 15.37 -14.74
CA LEU A 279 4.91 15.54 -14.71
C LEU A 279 5.38 16.58 -15.74
N SER A 280 4.46 17.27 -16.39
CA SER A 280 4.80 18.26 -17.43
C SER A 280 5.28 19.60 -16.88
N ASP A 281 5.00 19.87 -15.59
CA ASP A 281 5.33 21.13 -14.92
C ASP A 281 6.38 20.88 -13.84
N PRO A 282 7.68 21.12 -14.14
CA PRO A 282 8.74 20.96 -13.15
C PRO A 282 8.55 22.00 -12.04
N ARG A 283 8.55 21.49 -10.81
CA ARG A 283 8.34 22.27 -9.61
C ARG A 283 9.18 21.72 -8.46
N VAL A 284 9.56 22.64 -7.58
CA VAL A 284 10.09 22.33 -6.26
C VAL A 284 9.07 22.82 -5.26
N SER A 285 8.57 21.91 -4.43
CA SER A 285 7.55 22.20 -3.42
C SER A 285 7.89 21.54 -2.10
N ALA A 286 7.56 22.23 -1.03
CA ALA A 286 7.62 21.71 0.33
C ALA A 286 6.20 21.73 0.91
N SER A 287 5.77 20.61 1.49
CA SER A 287 4.48 20.53 2.16
C SER A 287 4.64 20.03 3.59
N GLY A 288 3.96 20.70 4.51
CA GLY A 288 3.90 20.33 5.91
C GLY A 288 2.47 19.94 6.28
N MET A 289 2.32 18.92 7.11
CA MET A 289 1.04 18.51 7.67
C MET A 289 1.22 18.27 9.17
N ILE A 290 0.33 18.83 9.97
CA ILE A 290 0.26 18.58 11.41
C ILE A 290 -1.17 18.15 11.72
N GLY A 291 -1.32 17.16 12.59
CA GLY A 291 -2.62 16.65 12.96
C GLY A 291 -2.66 16.01 14.34
N ALA A 292 -3.88 15.65 14.74
CA ALA A 292 -4.19 14.92 15.95
C ALA A 292 -4.98 13.67 15.58
N ALA A 293 -4.67 12.56 16.22
CA ALA A 293 -5.37 11.29 16.08
C ALA A 293 -5.86 10.83 17.45
N ALA A 294 -7.12 10.43 17.53
CA ALA A 294 -7.68 9.72 18.67
C ALA A 294 -8.16 8.34 18.22
N THR A 295 -7.94 7.34 19.06
CA THR A 295 -8.36 5.96 18.79
C THR A 295 -8.93 5.34 20.04
N THR A 296 -10.14 4.82 19.96
CA THR A 296 -10.76 4.00 20.99
C THR A 296 -10.75 2.56 20.55
N TYR A 297 -10.41 1.66 21.46
CA TYR A 297 -10.47 0.22 21.26
C TYR A 297 -11.41 -0.39 22.29
N PHE A 298 -12.18 -1.39 21.86
CA PHE A 298 -13.10 -2.18 22.67
C PHE A 298 -12.91 -3.65 22.33
N GLY A 299 -12.54 -4.47 23.31
CA GLY A 299 -12.32 -5.92 23.12
C GLY A 299 -10.90 -6.35 23.45
N GLU A 300 -10.44 -7.45 22.86
CA GLU A 300 -9.10 -8.01 23.13
C GLU A 300 -8.00 -7.14 22.52
N ASN A 301 -8.34 -6.36 21.49
CA ASN A 301 -7.50 -5.30 20.94
C ASN A 301 -7.21 -4.13 21.91
N SER A 302 -7.92 -4.04 23.05
CA SER A 302 -7.71 -2.98 24.04
C SER A 302 -6.49 -3.22 24.93
N ALA A 303 -5.86 -4.39 24.85
CA ALA A 303 -4.79 -4.82 25.75
C ALA A 303 -3.42 -4.16 25.46
N ARG A 304 -3.39 -3.11 24.64
CA ARG A 304 -2.19 -2.32 24.27
C ARG A 304 -1.27 -1.92 25.43
N ALA A 305 -1.79 -1.92 26.66
CA ALA A 305 -1.12 -1.37 27.83
C ALA A 305 -0.40 -2.36 28.77
N GLN A 306 -0.17 -3.61 28.38
CA GLN A 306 0.63 -4.51 29.25
C GLN A 306 1.92 -5.04 28.65
N THR A 307 2.24 -4.85 27.37
CA THR A 307 3.41 -5.55 26.80
C THR A 307 3.90 -4.97 25.46
N ASP A 308 4.36 -3.73 25.44
CA ASP A 308 5.59 -3.43 24.70
C ASP A 308 6.73 -3.55 25.73
N ASP A 309 7.25 -4.78 25.86
CA ASP A 309 8.30 -5.21 26.79
C ASP A 309 9.69 -4.72 26.32
N ASP A 310 9.73 -3.46 25.88
CA ASP A 310 10.93 -2.74 25.44
C ASP A 310 10.78 -1.26 25.85
N GLY A 311 10.58 -1.02 27.15
CA GLY A 311 10.96 0.23 27.82
C GLY A 311 10.48 1.57 27.28
N GLU A 312 9.38 1.67 26.51
CA GLU A 312 8.93 2.95 25.95
C GLU A 312 7.71 3.50 26.69
N HIS A 313 7.99 4.51 27.52
CA HIS A 313 7.01 5.39 28.14
C HIS A 313 5.91 5.84 27.15
N SER A 314 4.67 5.64 27.60
CA SER A 314 3.38 6.20 27.16
C SER A 314 3.40 7.05 25.88
N VAL A 315 2.81 6.50 24.81
CA VAL A 315 2.46 7.24 23.58
C VAL A 315 1.20 8.09 23.85
N GLY A 316 1.37 9.39 24.08
CA GLY A 316 0.25 10.34 24.17
C GLY A 316 -0.67 10.18 25.38
N LEU A 317 -1.87 10.76 25.26
CA LEU A 317 -2.95 10.61 26.24
C LEU A 317 -3.52 9.19 26.14
N PHE A 318 -3.25 8.36 27.13
CA PHE A 318 -3.73 6.99 27.20
C PHE A 318 -4.63 6.80 28.42
N LEU A 319 -5.84 6.28 28.20
CA LEU A 319 -6.78 5.90 29.26
C LEU A 319 -7.20 4.45 29.03
N GLN A 320 -7.12 3.62 30.06
CA GLN A 320 -7.58 2.23 30.00
C GLN A 320 -8.65 1.99 31.06
N ALA A 321 -9.79 1.45 30.65
CA ALA A 321 -10.82 0.98 31.55
C ALA A 321 -10.84 -0.56 31.50
N SER A 322 -10.03 -1.18 32.36
CA SER A 322 -9.86 -2.64 32.43
C SER A 322 -11.17 -3.38 32.70
N GLY A 323 -12.13 -2.75 33.39
CA GLY A 323 -13.45 -3.34 33.67
C GLY A 323 -14.32 -3.55 32.42
N ILE A 324 -14.11 -2.77 31.36
CA ILE A 324 -14.90 -2.84 30.10
C ILE A 324 -14.03 -3.33 28.94
N LYS A 325 -12.75 -3.68 29.18
CA LYS A 325 -11.75 -3.97 28.14
C LYS A 325 -11.78 -2.89 27.05
N SER A 326 -11.63 -1.64 27.48
CA SER A 326 -11.55 -0.51 26.57
C SER A 326 -10.30 0.32 26.82
N SER A 327 -9.78 0.92 25.75
CA SER A 327 -8.68 1.87 25.82
C SER A 327 -8.94 3.05 24.89
N PHE A 328 -8.51 4.24 25.30
CA PHE A 328 -8.53 5.47 24.54
C PHE A 328 -7.09 5.96 24.42
N LEU A 329 -6.65 6.24 23.20
CA LEU A 329 -5.35 6.81 22.90
C LEU A 329 -5.55 8.08 22.09
N ALA A 330 -4.87 9.17 22.44
CA ALA A 330 -4.81 10.36 21.61
C ALA A 330 -3.39 10.91 21.54
N ASP A 331 -2.94 11.24 20.33
CA ASP A 331 -1.61 11.79 20.07
C ASP A 331 -1.61 12.76 18.90
N LEU A 332 -0.56 13.58 18.84
CA LEU A 332 -0.27 14.46 17.72
C LEU A 332 0.63 13.74 16.71
N PHE A 333 0.58 14.15 15.45
CA PHE A 333 1.51 13.70 14.43
C PHE A 333 1.88 14.83 13.49
N GLY A 334 3.04 14.69 12.86
CA GLY A 334 3.55 15.64 11.88
C GLY A 334 4.15 14.93 10.69
N SER A 335 4.08 15.55 9.52
CA SER A 335 4.87 15.12 8.37
C SER A 335 5.34 16.31 7.56
N ILE A 336 6.55 16.20 7.03
CA ILE A 336 7.18 17.18 6.14
C ILE A 336 7.55 16.42 4.87
N SER A 337 7.11 16.90 3.72
CA SER A 337 7.50 16.37 2.42
C SER A 337 8.19 17.44 1.59
N PHE A 338 9.25 17.06 0.91
CA PHE A 338 9.95 17.87 -0.06
C PHE A 338 9.96 17.13 -1.39
N THR A 339 9.50 17.80 -2.44
CA THR A 339 9.49 17.25 -3.80
C THR A 339 10.23 18.23 -4.71
N ALA A 340 11.21 17.72 -5.44
CA ALA A 340 11.95 18.46 -6.45
C ALA A 340 11.87 17.70 -7.77
N GLN A 341 11.34 18.36 -8.80
CA GLN A 341 11.28 17.81 -10.14
C GLN A 341 12.07 18.71 -11.09
N HIS A 342 12.92 18.07 -11.90
CA HIS A 342 13.61 18.66 -13.03
C HIS A 342 13.08 18.05 -14.34
N GLY A 343 12.86 18.92 -15.32
CA GLY A 343 12.39 18.60 -16.68
C GLY A 343 10.90 18.33 -16.82
N ASN A 344 10.45 18.33 -18.09
CA ASN A 344 9.04 18.39 -18.47
C ASN A 344 8.48 17.06 -18.97
N PHE A 345 9.29 16.00 -18.94
CA PHE A 345 8.95 14.66 -19.44
C PHE A 345 8.38 14.66 -20.87
N GLN A 346 9.02 15.44 -21.74
CA GLN A 346 8.71 15.61 -23.17
C GLN A 346 9.84 15.11 -24.07
N ARG A 347 11.09 15.25 -23.63
CA ARG A 347 12.25 14.83 -24.42
C ARG A 347 12.43 13.31 -24.34
N PRO A 348 13.04 12.71 -25.38
CA PRO A 348 13.15 11.26 -25.46
C PRO A 348 14.17 10.65 -24.50
N PHE A 349 15.06 11.41 -23.86
CA PHE A 349 16.07 10.86 -22.96
C PHE A 349 16.34 11.81 -21.80
N LEU A 350 16.44 11.26 -20.58
CA LEU A 350 16.89 11.94 -19.36
C LEU A 350 16.23 13.31 -19.11
N ASP A 351 14.98 13.51 -19.53
CA ASP A 351 14.26 14.77 -19.30
C ASP A 351 13.78 14.84 -17.86
N LEU A 352 13.10 13.79 -17.39
CA LEU A 352 12.54 13.76 -16.05
C LEU A 352 13.54 13.22 -15.03
N SER A 353 13.85 14.05 -14.04
CA SER A 353 14.51 13.64 -12.80
C SER A 353 13.71 14.18 -11.63
N ARG A 354 13.17 13.30 -10.79
CA ARG A 354 12.34 13.66 -9.65
C ARG A 354 12.91 13.04 -8.39
N PHE A 355 13.05 13.88 -7.38
CA PHE A 355 13.44 13.52 -6.04
C PHE A 355 12.32 13.88 -5.08
N GLN A 356 11.99 12.95 -4.20
CA GLN A 356 11.01 13.16 -3.16
C GLN A 356 11.54 12.61 -1.85
N ALA A 357 11.55 13.45 -0.83
CA ALA A 357 11.89 13.07 0.53
C ALA A 357 10.73 13.41 1.46
N ARG A 358 10.48 12.55 2.43
CA ARG A 358 9.44 12.77 3.42
C ARG A 358 9.89 12.31 4.79
N LEU A 359 9.62 13.13 5.79
CA LEU A 359 9.94 12.92 7.19
C LEU A 359 8.63 12.86 7.96
N ASP A 360 8.39 11.73 8.61
CA ASP A 360 7.17 11.48 9.37
C ASP A 360 7.48 11.37 10.86
N PHE A 361 6.75 12.15 11.64
CA PHE A 361 6.77 12.19 13.10
C PHE A 361 5.50 11.51 13.60
N PRO A 362 5.55 10.21 13.92
CA PRO A 362 4.36 9.42 14.24
C PRO A 362 3.74 9.77 15.60
N SER A 363 4.51 10.39 16.49
CA SER A 363 4.09 10.74 17.85
C SER A 363 4.66 12.08 18.28
N GLY A 364 3.79 13.07 18.43
CA GLY A 364 4.16 14.40 18.90
C GLY A 364 4.48 14.39 20.39
N SER A 365 3.82 13.56 21.19
CA SER A 365 4.16 13.40 22.61
C SER A 365 5.58 12.85 22.82
N LYS A 366 5.98 11.79 22.09
CA LYS A 366 7.36 11.28 22.10
C LYS A 366 8.37 12.30 21.60
N PHE A 367 8.02 13.02 20.54
CA PHE A 367 8.89 14.08 20.01
C PHE A 367 9.10 15.20 21.04
N LEU A 368 8.04 15.65 21.72
CA LEU A 368 8.13 16.73 22.71
C LEU A 368 8.91 16.29 23.96
N SER A 369 8.68 15.08 24.47
CA SER A 369 9.42 14.55 25.63
C SER A 369 10.89 14.27 25.30
N GLY A 370 11.18 13.77 24.10
CA GLY A 370 12.54 13.62 23.59
C GLY A 370 13.22 14.98 23.43
N ALA A 371 12.54 15.98 22.84
CA ALA A 371 13.11 17.31 22.64
C ALA A 371 13.38 18.05 23.96
N THR A 372 12.50 17.92 24.95
CA THR A 372 12.69 18.56 26.27
C THR A 372 13.85 17.93 27.03
N SER A 373 13.95 16.59 27.03
CA SER A 373 15.09 15.88 27.65
C SER A 373 16.41 16.25 26.97
N LEU A 374 16.47 16.25 25.63
CA LEU A 374 17.68 16.68 24.91
C LEU A 374 18.07 18.14 25.19
N THR A 375 17.09 19.04 25.27
CA THR A 375 17.34 20.45 25.59
C THR A 375 17.86 20.60 27.02
N GLN A 376 17.30 19.84 27.97
CA GLN A 376 17.74 19.84 29.36
C GLN A 376 19.15 19.24 29.51
N ASP A 377 19.44 18.14 28.81
CA ASP A 377 20.77 17.53 28.77
C ASP A 377 21.81 18.52 28.21
N LEU A 378 21.48 19.21 27.11
CA LEU A 378 22.34 20.20 26.48
C LEU A 378 22.58 21.42 27.40
N LEU A 379 21.54 21.94 28.04
CA LEU A 379 21.64 23.05 28.99
C LEU A 379 22.49 22.67 30.22
N ASN A 380 22.40 21.42 30.67
CA ASN A 380 23.17 20.89 31.79
C ASN A 380 24.58 20.39 31.39
N SER A 381 25.00 20.56 30.12
CA SER A 381 26.27 20.04 29.59
C SER A 381 26.46 18.53 29.81
N GLN A 382 25.36 17.77 29.82
CA GLN A 382 25.36 16.32 29.95
C GLN A 382 25.38 15.65 28.56
N LYS A 383 25.89 14.41 28.51
CA LYS A 383 25.85 13.63 27.27
C LYS A 383 24.39 13.30 26.94
N PRO A 384 23.90 13.59 25.72
CA PRO A 384 22.52 13.34 25.34
C PRO A 384 22.14 11.86 25.51
N ASN A 385 20.97 11.59 26.10
CA ASN A 385 20.45 10.23 26.16
C ASN A 385 20.13 9.72 24.74
N MET A 386 20.66 8.55 24.36
CA MET A 386 20.45 7.96 23.04
C MET A 386 18.99 7.63 22.77
N GLU A 387 18.23 7.25 23.81
CA GLU A 387 16.79 7.00 23.72
C GLU A 387 16.02 8.30 23.42
N ALA A 388 16.44 9.42 24.00
CA ALA A 388 15.85 10.73 23.74
C ALA A 388 16.15 11.19 22.30
N VAL A 389 17.36 10.92 21.78
CA VAL A 389 17.69 11.19 20.38
C VAL A 389 16.82 10.34 19.45
N GLN A 390 16.68 9.04 19.73
CA GLN A 390 15.85 8.14 18.92
C GLN A 390 14.36 8.53 18.95
N ALA A 391 13.85 9.04 20.08
CA ALA A 391 12.48 9.53 20.20
C ALA A 391 12.20 10.78 19.33
N VAL A 392 13.23 11.57 19.02
CA VAL A 392 13.12 12.77 18.16
C VAL A 392 13.33 12.45 16.67
N CYS A 393 14.00 11.33 16.35
CA CYS A 393 14.28 10.94 14.97
C CYS A 393 12.99 10.60 14.19
N PRO A 394 12.73 11.27 13.05
CA PRO A 394 11.60 10.93 12.19
C PRO A 394 11.86 9.65 11.40
N ASN A 395 10.78 8.99 11.00
CA ASN A 395 10.86 7.99 9.93
C ASN A 395 11.01 8.72 8.60
N ALA A 396 12.06 8.42 7.85
CA ALA A 396 12.32 9.03 6.56
C ALA A 396 11.89 8.09 5.43
N THR A 397 11.36 8.65 4.35
CA THR A 397 11.12 7.95 3.09
C THR A 397 11.70 8.78 1.96
N VAL A 398 12.36 8.10 1.04
CA VAL A 398 13.00 8.72 -0.11
C VAL A 398 12.55 7.97 -1.36
N SER A 399 12.15 8.75 -2.37
CA SER A 399 11.81 8.28 -3.70
C SER A 399 12.66 9.03 -4.72
N LEU A 400 13.30 8.28 -5.61
CA LEU A 400 14.05 8.79 -6.74
C LEU A 400 13.46 8.22 -8.02
N GLN A 401 13.10 9.09 -8.95
CA GLN A 401 12.55 8.70 -10.25
C GLN A 401 13.36 9.37 -11.36
N GLN A 402 13.83 8.57 -12.32
CA GLN A 402 14.64 9.00 -13.44
C GLN A 402 14.06 8.43 -14.74
N GLN A 403 13.75 9.29 -15.72
CA GLN A 403 13.44 8.84 -17.07
C GLN A 403 14.69 8.25 -17.72
N ILE A 404 14.54 7.08 -18.32
CA ILE A 404 15.60 6.43 -19.10
C ILE A 404 15.44 6.81 -20.57
N VAL A 405 14.30 6.44 -21.17
CA VAL A 405 14.03 6.64 -22.59
C VAL A 405 12.53 6.74 -22.85
N GLY A 406 12.13 7.72 -23.64
CA GLY A 406 10.75 7.99 -24.02
C GLY A 406 9.81 7.96 -22.80
N PRO A 407 8.72 7.20 -22.84
CA PRO A 407 7.77 7.10 -21.72
C PRO A 407 8.25 6.24 -20.54
N ILE A 408 9.47 5.68 -20.60
CA ILE A 408 10.00 4.75 -19.59
C ILE A 408 10.80 5.52 -18.54
N SER A 409 10.40 5.35 -17.28
CA SER A 409 11.16 5.81 -16.12
C SER A 409 11.45 4.69 -15.14
N PHE A 410 12.53 4.84 -14.40
CA PHE A 410 12.92 3.98 -13.31
C PHE A 410 12.72 4.73 -12.00
N ARG A 411 12.05 4.09 -11.05
CA ARG A 411 11.80 4.63 -9.72
C ARG A 411 12.37 3.69 -8.66
N VAL A 412 12.96 4.29 -7.63
CA VAL A 412 13.40 3.60 -6.42
C VAL A 412 12.77 4.30 -5.24
N ASP A 413 12.01 3.53 -4.45
CA ASP A 413 11.42 3.98 -3.20
C ASP A 413 12.07 3.23 -2.05
N SER A 414 12.46 3.91 -0.99
CA SER A 414 13.00 3.28 0.21
C SER A 414 12.58 4.03 1.46
N GLY A 415 12.16 3.28 2.47
CA GLY A 415 12.15 3.77 3.84
C GLY A 415 13.58 3.87 4.38
N ILE A 416 13.81 4.80 5.28
CA ILE A 416 15.05 4.97 6.01
C ILE A 416 14.66 5.07 7.48
N ALA A 417 15.09 4.08 8.26
CA ALA A 417 14.96 4.09 9.71
C ALA A 417 16.33 4.42 10.30
N VAL A 418 16.35 5.37 11.23
CA VAL A 418 17.55 5.69 12.01
C VAL A 418 17.45 4.91 13.32
N ASP A 419 18.27 3.87 13.46
CA ASP A 419 18.34 3.07 14.67
C ASP A 419 19.69 3.28 15.36
N LEU A 420 19.70 4.20 16.31
CA LEU A 420 20.91 4.58 17.04
C LEU A 420 21.33 3.55 18.09
N LYS A 421 20.52 2.51 18.34
CA LYS A 421 20.90 1.36 19.19
C LYS A 421 21.94 0.48 18.48
N ASN A 422 21.90 0.43 17.15
CA ASN A 422 22.87 -0.27 16.31
C ASN A 422 24.02 0.67 15.88
N LEU A 423 25.05 0.78 16.73
CA LEU A 423 26.21 1.66 16.51
C LEU A 423 27.02 1.36 15.24
N GLU A 424 26.94 0.13 14.69
CA GLU A 424 27.64 -0.25 13.45
C GLU A 424 26.94 0.26 12.19
N PHE A 425 25.60 0.31 12.18
CA PHE A 425 24.79 0.76 11.04
C PHE A 425 23.61 1.61 11.53
N PRO A 426 23.86 2.89 11.88
CA PRO A 426 22.84 3.75 12.48
C PRO A 426 21.71 4.11 11.50
N ILE A 427 21.91 3.91 10.20
CA ILE A 427 20.94 4.21 9.14
C ILE A 427 20.69 2.92 8.37
N GLN A 428 19.45 2.42 8.43
CA GLN A 428 19.04 1.22 7.71
C GLN A 428 17.98 1.55 6.67
N ALA A 429 18.21 1.09 5.44
CA ALA A 429 17.20 1.14 4.38
C ALA A 429 16.12 0.08 4.66
N HIS A 430 14.89 0.53 4.87
CA HIS A 430 13.74 -0.32 5.12
C HIS A 430 12.92 -0.48 3.85
N GLU A 431 12.73 -1.74 3.42
CA GLU A 431 11.88 -2.14 2.29
C GLU A 431 12.13 -1.36 0.98
N PRO A 432 13.32 -1.52 0.35
CA PRO A 432 13.55 -0.91 -0.96
C PRO A 432 12.64 -1.54 -2.01
N VAL A 433 11.92 -0.70 -2.75
CA VAL A 433 11.08 -1.07 -3.88
C VAL A 433 11.67 -0.46 -5.14
N PHE A 434 11.92 -1.30 -6.12
CA PHE A 434 12.40 -0.90 -7.44
C PHE A 434 11.27 -1.02 -8.44
N ALA A 435 11.03 0.03 -9.22
CA ALA A 435 9.93 0.07 -10.17
C ALA A 435 10.40 0.56 -11.54
N VAL A 436 9.87 -0.07 -12.59
CA VAL A 436 9.94 0.41 -13.96
C VAL A 436 8.55 0.87 -14.35
N GLU A 437 8.43 2.13 -14.75
CA GLU A 437 7.17 2.77 -15.11
C GLU A 437 7.14 3.04 -16.61
N TYR A 438 5.98 2.80 -17.22
CA TYR A 438 5.69 3.16 -18.60
C TYR A 438 4.48 4.10 -18.62
N ALA A 439 4.73 5.36 -18.98
CA ALA A 439 3.71 6.38 -19.06
C ALA A 439 2.82 6.22 -20.32
N LEU A 440 1.51 6.14 -20.10
CA LEU A 440 0.51 5.95 -21.14
C LEU A 440 0.02 7.30 -21.63
N HIS A 441 0.69 7.80 -22.67
CA HIS A 441 0.44 9.09 -23.29
C HIS A 441 -1.05 9.37 -23.62
N VAL A 442 -1.80 8.33 -24.02
CA VAL A 442 -3.20 8.43 -24.46
C VAL A 442 -4.17 8.73 -23.30
N LEU A 443 -3.80 8.42 -22.06
CA LEU A 443 -4.68 8.53 -20.88
C LEU A 443 -4.26 9.63 -19.92
N GLY A 444 -3.40 10.54 -20.38
CA GLY A 444 -2.96 11.72 -19.65
C GLY A 444 -1.98 11.45 -18.50
N SER A 445 -2.30 10.54 -17.58
CA SER A 445 -1.50 10.21 -16.39
C SER A 445 -1.63 8.76 -15.92
N ALA A 446 -2.07 7.87 -16.83
CA ALA A 446 -2.03 6.46 -16.54
C ALA A 446 -0.59 5.95 -16.73
N LYS A 447 -0.13 5.06 -15.86
CA LYS A 447 1.17 4.43 -15.93
C LYS A 447 1.03 2.93 -15.68
N ALA A 448 1.69 2.13 -16.51
CA ALA A 448 1.93 0.73 -16.21
C ALA A 448 3.21 0.64 -15.38
N VAL A 449 3.13 0.05 -14.19
CA VAL A 449 4.25 -0.03 -13.24
C VAL A 449 4.57 -1.49 -12.96
N ALA A 450 5.80 -1.90 -13.24
CA ALA A 450 6.35 -3.19 -12.85
C ALA A 450 7.29 -2.96 -11.67
N TRP A 451 6.91 -3.43 -10.48
CA TRP A 451 7.69 -3.22 -9.25
C TRP A 451 8.19 -4.53 -8.67
N CYS A 452 9.32 -4.45 -7.96
CA CYS A 452 9.97 -5.54 -7.25
C CYS A 452 10.39 -5.07 -5.86
N CYS A 453 10.10 -5.87 -4.84
CA CYS A 453 10.58 -5.67 -3.47
C CYS A 453 11.47 -6.87 -3.09
N PRO A 454 12.81 -6.73 -3.12
CA PRO A 454 13.72 -7.82 -2.81
C PRO A 454 13.57 -8.34 -1.37
N LYS A 455 13.28 -7.45 -0.41
CA LYS A 455 13.11 -7.81 1.01
C LYS A 455 11.90 -8.72 1.22
N ARG A 456 10.81 -8.49 0.50
CA ARG A 456 9.59 -9.33 0.53
C ARG A 456 9.63 -10.48 -0.48
N GLN A 457 10.59 -10.46 -1.41
CA GLN A 457 10.68 -11.39 -2.54
C GLN A 457 9.40 -11.37 -3.38
N GLU A 458 8.94 -10.16 -3.71
CA GLU A 458 7.70 -9.92 -4.43
C GLU A 458 7.94 -9.13 -5.71
N PHE A 459 7.20 -9.48 -6.76
CA PHE A 459 7.15 -8.71 -7.99
C PHE A 459 5.74 -8.73 -8.58
N MET A 460 5.27 -7.58 -9.03
CA MET A 460 3.95 -7.45 -9.65
C MET A 460 3.94 -6.32 -10.68
N VAL A 461 3.14 -6.51 -11.72
CA VAL A 461 2.78 -5.45 -12.68
C VAL A 461 1.39 -4.92 -12.37
N GLU A 462 1.24 -3.61 -12.27
CA GLU A 462 -0.02 -2.94 -11.95
C GLU A 462 -0.24 -1.67 -12.79
N LEU A 463 -1.49 -1.22 -12.83
CA LEU A 463 -1.87 0.01 -13.51
C LEU A 463 -2.15 1.09 -12.46
N ARG A 464 -1.47 2.24 -12.58
CA ARG A 464 -1.66 3.41 -11.74
C ARG A 464 -2.23 4.56 -12.57
N PHE A 465 -3.05 5.40 -11.96
CA PHE A 465 -3.60 6.60 -12.60
C PHE A 465 -3.33 7.80 -11.71
N TYR A 466 -3.11 8.99 -12.27
CA TYR A 466 -3.08 10.24 -11.50
C TYR A 466 -2.08 10.23 -10.33
N GLU A 467 -0.90 9.67 -10.56
CA GLU A 467 0.20 9.66 -9.60
C GLU A 467 0.93 11.01 -9.73
N THR A 468 0.82 11.87 -8.70
CA THR A 468 1.39 13.23 -8.69
C THR A 468 2.29 13.49 -7.51
#